data_AF-A0A930MY02-F1
#
_entry.id   AF-A0A930MY02-F1
#
_cell.length_a   1.000
_cell.length_b   1.000
_cell.length_c   1.000
_cell.angle_alpha   90.00
_cell.angle_beta   90.00
_cell.angle_gamma   90.00
#
_symmetry.space_group_name_H-M   'P 1'
#
loop_
_entity.id
_entity.type
_entity.pdbx_description
1 polymer ?
#
loop_
_entity_poly.entity_id
_entity_poly.type
_entity_poly.pdbx_seq_one_letter_code
_entity_poly.pdbx_strand_id
1 'polypeptide(L)'
;MSAQLLQTMQRLVQQTQGSSDLSDWCLGEVIGVAPLTIRIEGKDEVTEEFLELTDAVRDYDVDISVSHTTENRGGGSGYAEFQSHNHDYKGRKKITVHNGLHVGETVILLRQSGGQGFVVLSRNRDHTNLSGQWG
;
A
#
# COMPACT_ATOMS: atom_id res chain seq x y z
N MET A 1 20.16 -48.53 15.13
CA MET A 1 19.90 -47.36 15.99
C MET A 1 20.13 -46.01 15.29
N SER A 2 21.01 -45.87 14.28
CA SER A 2 21.27 -44.58 13.60
C SER A 2 20.12 -44.07 12.70
N ALA A 3 19.43 -44.96 11.98
CA ALA A 3 18.36 -44.56 11.05
C ALA A 3 17.10 -44.02 11.76
N GLN A 4 16.74 -44.60 12.91
CA GLN A 4 15.59 -44.14 13.70
C GLN A 4 15.83 -42.76 14.33
N LEU A 5 17.06 -42.48 14.79
CA LEU A 5 17.43 -41.16 15.28
C LEU A 5 17.36 -40.10 14.18
N LEU A 6 17.88 -40.41 12.99
CA LEU A 6 17.83 -39.52 11.83
C LEU A 6 16.38 -39.23 11.41
N GLN A 7 15.54 -40.26 11.31
CA GLN A 7 14.11 -40.09 10.99
C GLN A 7 13.36 -39.28 12.05
N THR A 8 13.72 -39.45 13.32
CA THR A 8 13.12 -38.70 14.44
C THR A 8 13.56 -37.24 14.41
N MET A 9 14.83 -36.96 14.14
CA MET A 9 15.34 -35.61 13.94
C MET A 9 14.69 -34.92 12.72
N GLN A 10 14.57 -35.61 11.59
CA GLN A 10 13.86 -35.09 10.41
C GLN A 10 12.39 -34.77 10.70
N ARG A 11 11.71 -35.64 11.45
CA ARG A 11 10.32 -35.42 11.86
C ARG A 11 10.17 -34.27 12.84
N LEU A 12 11.07 -34.13 13.82
CA LEU A 12 11.11 -32.99 14.75
C LEU A 12 11.32 -31.68 14.00
N VAL A 13 12.25 -31.63 13.05
CA VAL A 13 12.52 -30.44 12.23
C VAL A 13 11.32 -30.07 11.36
N GLN A 14 10.65 -31.05 10.74
CA GLN A 14 9.42 -30.80 9.97
C GLN A 14 8.27 -30.33 10.86
N GLN A 15 8.13 -30.90 12.06
CA GLN A 15 7.11 -30.48 13.02
C GLN A 15 7.38 -29.09 13.57
N THR A 16 8.64 -28.73 13.87
CA THR A 16 8.98 -27.38 14.34
C THR A 16 8.87 -26.34 13.22
N GLN A 17 9.19 -26.67 11.97
CA GLN A 17 8.97 -25.77 10.84
C GLN A 17 7.49 -25.61 10.49
N GLY A 18 6.69 -26.68 10.55
CA GLY A 18 5.24 -26.61 10.30
C GLY A 18 4.43 -26.03 11.47
N SER A 19 4.95 -26.12 12.70
CA SER A 19 4.36 -25.53 13.92
C SER A 19 4.86 -24.12 14.21
N SER A 20 5.97 -23.71 13.61
CA SER A 20 6.37 -22.32 13.61
C SER A 20 5.51 -21.67 12.54
N ASP A 21 4.46 -20.97 12.97
CA ASP A 21 3.73 -20.02 12.12
C ASP A 21 4.68 -18.87 11.75
N LEU A 22 5.67 -19.19 10.91
CA LEU A 22 6.67 -18.28 10.41
C LEU A 22 5.95 -17.22 9.57
N SER A 23 6.38 -15.97 9.74
CA SER A 23 5.99 -14.92 8.80
C SER A 23 6.48 -15.29 7.41
N ASP A 24 5.53 -15.34 6.49
CA ASP A 24 5.77 -15.55 5.06
C ASP A 24 5.03 -14.46 4.28
N TRP A 25 5.33 -14.31 3.01
CA TRP A 25 4.69 -13.32 2.15
C TRP A 25 3.94 -13.98 0.99
N CYS A 26 2.91 -13.31 0.51
CA CYS A 26 2.14 -13.76 -0.65
C CYS A 26 1.57 -12.57 -1.42
N LEU A 27 1.08 -12.85 -2.63
CA LEU A 27 0.31 -11.89 -3.42
C LEU A 27 -1.18 -12.12 -3.19
N GLY A 28 -1.94 -11.04 -3.22
CA GLY A 28 -3.40 -11.08 -3.20
C GLY A 28 -4.02 -10.05 -4.14
N GLU A 29 -5.22 -10.36 -4.61
CA GLU A 29 -6.03 -9.49 -5.46
C GLU A 29 -7.11 -8.82 -4.62
N VAL A 30 -7.24 -7.50 -4.73
CA VAL A 30 -8.30 -6.74 -4.09
C VAL A 30 -9.62 -7.00 -4.81
N ILE A 31 -10.59 -7.61 -4.13
CA ILE A 31 -11.90 -7.95 -4.71
C ILE A 31 -13.04 -7.08 -4.16
N GLY A 32 -12.79 -6.32 -3.08
CA GLY A 32 -13.72 -5.35 -2.50
C GLY A 32 -12.98 -4.28 -1.69
N VAL A 33 -13.54 -3.08 -1.56
CA VAL A 33 -12.90 -1.92 -0.88
C VAL A 33 -13.79 -1.26 0.19
N ALA A 34 -15.03 -1.73 0.36
CA ALA A 34 -15.96 -1.26 1.39
C ALA A 34 -17.04 -2.35 1.66
N PRO A 35 -16.73 -3.38 2.48
CA PRO A 35 -15.48 -3.57 3.23
C PRO A 35 -14.30 -4.01 2.35
N LEU A 36 -13.08 -3.79 2.82
CA LEU A 36 -11.88 -4.28 2.13
C LEU A 36 -11.87 -5.81 2.16
N THR A 37 -11.61 -6.43 1.01
CA THR A 37 -11.48 -7.88 0.92
C THR A 37 -10.42 -8.24 -0.12
N ILE A 38 -9.50 -9.12 0.26
CA ILE A 38 -8.36 -9.53 -0.58
C ILE A 38 -8.36 -11.04 -0.73
N ARG A 39 -8.36 -11.51 -1.98
CA ARG A 39 -8.25 -12.92 -2.31
C ARG A 39 -6.78 -13.31 -2.48
N ILE A 40 -6.34 -14.33 -1.75
CA ILE A 40 -4.99 -14.89 -1.86
C ILE A 40 -5.07 -16.21 -2.62
N GLU A 41 -4.18 -16.42 -3.61
CA GLU A 41 -4.19 -17.66 -4.39
C GLU A 41 -3.95 -18.89 -3.49
N GLY A 42 -4.83 -19.89 -3.60
CA GLY A 42 -4.77 -21.11 -2.80
C GLY A 42 -5.23 -20.96 -1.33
N LYS A 43 -5.86 -19.83 -0.98
CA LYS A 43 -6.49 -19.59 0.33
C LYS A 43 -7.88 -18.97 0.17
N ASP A 44 -8.62 -18.93 1.29
CA ASP A 44 -9.87 -18.19 1.38
C ASP A 44 -9.65 -16.66 1.36
N GLU A 45 -10.73 -15.92 1.19
CA GLU A 45 -10.74 -14.45 1.17
C GLU A 45 -10.42 -13.88 2.56
N VAL A 46 -9.56 -12.86 2.61
CA VAL A 46 -9.19 -12.16 3.85
C VAL A 46 -9.99 -10.87 3.93
N THR A 47 -10.79 -10.75 4.99
CA THR A 47 -11.64 -9.58 5.27
C THR A 47 -10.88 -8.49 6.03
N GLU A 48 -11.39 -7.26 5.96
CA GLU A 48 -10.79 -6.04 6.50
C GLU A 48 -10.30 -6.17 7.96
N GLU A 49 -11.02 -6.89 8.82
CA GLU A 49 -10.63 -7.08 10.23
C GLU A 49 -9.35 -7.90 10.44
N PHE A 50 -8.88 -8.62 9.41
CA PHE A 50 -7.63 -9.37 9.41
C PHE A 50 -6.51 -8.67 8.62
N LEU A 51 -6.75 -7.44 8.14
CA LEU A 51 -5.81 -6.69 7.32
C LEU A 51 -5.32 -5.43 8.06
N GLU A 52 -4.02 -5.35 8.28
CA GLU A 52 -3.36 -4.13 8.75
C GLU A 52 -2.78 -3.37 7.54
N LEU A 53 -3.19 -2.13 7.33
CA LEU A 53 -2.80 -1.34 6.17
C LEU A 53 -1.66 -0.39 6.48
N THR A 54 -0.63 -0.38 5.63
CA THR A 54 0.41 0.65 5.65
C THR A 54 -0.01 1.89 4.85
N ASP A 55 0.69 3.01 5.04
CA ASP A 55 0.51 4.25 4.25
C ASP A 55 0.72 4.04 2.73
N ALA A 56 1.36 2.94 2.34
CA ALA A 56 1.54 2.59 0.93
C ALA A 56 0.26 2.13 0.23
N VAL A 57 -0.81 1.82 0.99
CA VAL A 57 -2.07 1.24 0.47
C VAL A 57 -3.34 1.83 1.08
N ARG A 58 -3.22 2.89 1.89
CA ARG A 58 -4.36 3.64 2.44
C ARG A 58 -4.19 5.12 2.18
N ASP A 59 -5.30 5.86 2.14
CA ASP A 59 -5.24 7.31 2.14
C ASP A 59 -4.65 7.80 3.46
N TYR A 60 -3.71 8.74 3.37
CA TYR A 60 -3.06 9.30 4.55
C TYR A 60 -2.68 10.77 4.34
N ASP A 61 -2.61 11.51 5.45
CA ASP A 61 -2.16 12.88 5.47
C ASP A 61 -0.68 12.96 5.84
N VAL A 62 0.07 13.79 5.12
CA VAL A 62 1.50 14.02 5.38
C VAL A 62 1.87 15.49 5.23
N ASP A 63 2.79 15.95 6.06
CA ASP A 63 3.37 17.28 5.95
C ASP A 63 4.58 17.25 4.99
N ILE A 64 4.53 18.07 3.95
CA ILE A 64 5.63 18.27 3.00
C ILE A 64 6.20 19.68 3.11
N SER A 65 7.50 19.83 2.81
CA SER A 65 8.12 21.15 2.60
C SER A 65 8.12 21.47 1.11
N VAL A 66 7.56 22.61 0.73
CA VAL A 66 7.49 23.04 -0.66
C VAL A 66 8.30 24.31 -0.86
N SER A 67 8.93 24.44 -2.03
CA SER A 67 9.61 25.65 -2.46
C SER A 67 9.41 25.87 -3.95
N HIS A 68 8.15 26.06 -4.37
CA HIS A 68 7.78 26.25 -5.77
C HIS A 68 7.33 27.69 -6.02
N THR A 69 7.35 28.09 -7.28
CA THR A 69 6.70 29.29 -7.79
C THR A 69 5.90 28.87 -9.01
N THR A 70 4.67 29.35 -9.14
CA THR A 70 3.83 29.05 -10.31
C THR A 70 4.42 29.67 -11.58
N GLU A 71 4.05 29.13 -12.73
CA GLU A 71 4.39 29.77 -14.01
C GLU A 71 3.73 31.15 -14.11
N ASN A 72 4.40 32.07 -14.80
CA ASN A 72 3.82 33.38 -15.07
C ASN A 72 2.56 33.23 -15.90
N ARG A 73 1.44 33.76 -15.39
CA ARG A 73 0.18 33.78 -16.12
C ARG A 73 -0.37 35.20 -16.15
N GLY A 74 -0.73 35.65 -17.34
CA GLY A 74 -1.44 36.89 -17.59
C GLY A 74 -2.69 36.63 -18.42
N GLY A 75 -3.69 37.49 -18.31
CA GLY A 75 -4.95 37.34 -19.04
C GLY A 75 -6.00 38.35 -18.59
N GLY A 76 -6.46 39.18 -19.52
CA GLY A 76 -7.44 40.24 -19.28
C GLY A 76 -7.38 41.31 -20.38
N SER A 77 -8.35 42.22 -20.38
CA SER A 77 -8.65 43.19 -21.45
C SER A 77 -7.66 44.36 -21.57
N GLY A 78 -6.36 44.15 -21.28
CA GLY A 78 -5.30 45.14 -21.46
C GLY A 78 -5.07 46.12 -20.31
N TYR A 79 -5.74 45.94 -19.16
CA TYR A 79 -5.49 46.76 -17.96
C TYR A 79 -4.27 46.25 -17.16
N ALA A 80 -3.61 47.16 -16.44
CA ALA A 80 -2.35 46.87 -15.73
C ALA A 80 -2.50 45.83 -14.62
N GLU A 81 -3.69 45.72 -14.05
CA GLU A 81 -4.08 44.76 -13.02
C GLU A 81 -4.10 43.30 -13.52
N PHE A 82 -4.04 43.09 -14.85
CA PHE A 82 -3.97 41.76 -15.48
C PHE A 82 -2.56 41.42 -16.01
N GLN A 83 -1.54 42.17 -15.59
CA GLN A 83 -0.15 41.88 -15.95
C GLN A 83 0.26 40.46 -15.50
N SER A 84 1.13 39.87 -16.31
CA SER A 84 1.66 38.54 -16.07
C SER A 84 2.41 38.50 -14.75
N HIS A 85 2.00 37.62 -13.85
CA HIS A 85 2.62 37.43 -12.54
C HIS A 85 2.60 35.95 -12.15
N ASN A 86 3.29 35.66 -11.06
CA ASN A 86 3.33 34.35 -10.44
C ASN A 86 3.07 34.45 -8.94
N HIS A 87 2.96 33.30 -8.31
CA HIS A 87 2.77 33.14 -6.88
C HIS A 87 3.79 32.16 -6.31
N ASP A 88 4.36 32.53 -5.17
CA ASP A 88 5.16 31.64 -4.35
C ASP A 88 4.27 30.62 -3.62
N TYR A 89 4.64 29.35 -3.73
CA TYR A 89 4.08 28.26 -2.95
C TYR A 89 5.19 27.61 -2.12
N LYS A 90 5.40 28.16 -0.92
CA LYS A 90 6.53 27.84 -0.04
C LYS A 90 6.09 27.42 1.36
N GLY A 91 6.98 26.72 2.07
CA GLY A 91 6.84 26.36 3.47
C GLY A 91 6.29 24.95 3.72
N ARG A 92 5.98 24.65 4.99
CA ARG A 92 5.42 23.36 5.41
C ARG A 92 3.91 23.33 5.13
N LYS A 93 3.45 22.33 4.38
CA LYS A 93 2.06 22.16 3.93
C LYS A 93 1.60 20.75 4.21
N LYS A 94 0.38 20.60 4.72
CA LYS A 94 -0.30 19.31 4.82
C LYS A 94 -0.93 18.97 3.47
N ILE A 95 -0.67 17.77 2.97
CA ILE A 95 -1.35 17.20 1.80
C ILE A 95 -1.98 15.87 2.18
N THR A 96 -3.01 15.47 1.43
CA THR A 96 -3.55 14.12 1.46
C THR A 96 -2.97 13.35 0.29
N VAL A 97 -2.39 12.18 0.58
CA VAL A 97 -1.93 11.23 -0.43
C VAL A 97 -3.02 10.19 -0.61
N HIS A 98 -3.60 10.14 -1.82
CA HIS A 98 -4.63 9.18 -2.18
C HIS A 98 -4.00 7.86 -2.62
N ASN A 99 -3.77 6.98 -1.65
CA ASN A 99 -3.11 5.68 -1.81
C ASN A 99 -4.05 4.51 -1.51
N GLY A 100 -5.34 4.74 -1.27
CA GLY A 100 -6.33 3.71 -1.01
C GLY A 100 -6.50 2.70 -2.15
N LEU A 101 -6.67 1.43 -1.81
CA LEU A 101 -6.76 0.33 -2.78
C LEU A 101 -8.02 0.41 -3.66
N HIS A 102 -7.89 -0.08 -4.89
CA HIS A 102 -8.99 -0.27 -5.83
C HIS A 102 -9.20 -1.75 -6.16
N VAL A 103 -10.43 -2.12 -6.53
CA VAL A 103 -10.74 -3.47 -6.99
C VAL A 103 -9.91 -3.83 -8.22
N GLY A 104 -9.34 -5.03 -8.24
CA GLY A 104 -8.45 -5.54 -9.27
C GLY A 104 -6.97 -5.26 -9.02
N GLU A 105 -6.61 -4.46 -8.00
CA GLU A 105 -5.21 -4.23 -7.65
C GLU A 105 -4.58 -5.47 -7.00
N THR A 106 -3.34 -5.76 -7.37
CA THR A 106 -2.54 -6.81 -6.73
C THR A 106 -1.65 -6.21 -5.65
N VAL A 107 -1.66 -6.80 -4.46
CA VAL A 107 -0.86 -6.34 -3.31
C VAL A 107 0.08 -7.43 -2.80
N ILE A 108 1.11 -6.99 -2.08
CA ILE A 108 2.03 -7.84 -1.33
C ILE A 108 1.55 -7.88 0.12
N LEU A 109 1.30 -9.08 0.65
CA LEU A 109 0.90 -9.30 2.03
C LEU A 109 2.00 -10.02 2.81
N LEU A 110 2.23 -9.59 4.05
CA LEU A 110 3.08 -10.27 5.03
C LEU A 110 2.20 -10.92 6.10
N ARG A 111 2.32 -12.23 6.29
CA ARG A 111 1.56 -12.95 7.32
C ARG A 111 2.09 -12.62 8.71
N GLN A 112 1.19 -12.27 9.62
CA GLN A 112 1.52 -12.12 11.03
C GLN A 112 1.89 -13.48 11.63
N SER A 113 3.03 -13.55 12.33
CA SER A 113 3.45 -14.79 12.99
C SER A 113 2.44 -15.21 14.05
N GLY A 114 2.10 -16.51 14.09
CA GLY A 114 1.15 -17.09 15.03
C GLY A 114 -0.32 -16.67 14.83
N GLY A 115 -0.64 -15.96 13.74
CA GLY A 115 -1.95 -15.38 13.50
C GLY A 115 -2.55 -15.68 12.12
N GLN A 116 -3.80 -15.27 11.94
CA GLN A 116 -4.51 -15.31 10.65
C GLN A 116 -4.45 -13.97 9.91
N GLY A 117 -3.94 -12.92 10.56
CA GLY A 117 -3.84 -11.58 10.01
C GLY A 117 -2.67 -11.37 9.06
N PHE A 118 -2.78 -10.31 8.27
CA PHE A 118 -1.77 -9.89 7.31
C PHE A 118 -1.52 -8.38 7.40
N VAL A 119 -0.26 -7.99 7.22
CA VAL A 119 0.10 -6.60 6.93
C VAL A 119 0.15 -6.44 5.41
N VAL A 120 -0.61 -5.50 4.87
CA VAL A 120 -0.59 -5.15 3.45
C VAL A 120 0.54 -4.15 3.22
N LEU A 121 1.64 -4.63 2.64
CA LEU A 121 2.90 -3.89 2.55
C LEU A 121 2.86 -2.81 1.47
N SER A 122 2.44 -3.17 0.26
CA SER A 122 2.35 -2.27 -0.89
C SER A 122 1.53 -2.89 -2.01
N ARG A 123 1.19 -2.11 -3.03
CA ARG A 123 0.83 -2.65 -4.34
C ARG A 123 2.03 -3.37 -4.95
N ASN A 124 1.75 -4.41 -5.74
CA ASN A 124 2.74 -5.11 -6.56
C ASN A 124 2.90 -4.45 -7.95
N ARG A 125 1.93 -3.65 -8.35
CA ARG A 125 1.84 -2.97 -9.67
C ARG A 125 1.44 -1.51 -9.49
N ASP A 126 1.40 -0.77 -10.60
CA ASP A 126 0.96 0.62 -10.62
C ASP A 126 -0.48 0.79 -10.11
N HIS A 127 -0.77 1.99 -9.60
CA HIS A 127 -2.13 2.36 -9.22
C HIS A 127 -3.07 2.26 -10.42
N THR A 128 -4.25 1.71 -10.16
CA THR A 128 -5.35 1.70 -11.12
C THR A 128 -6.29 2.87 -10.83
N ASN A 129 -7.11 3.27 -11.80
CA ASN A 129 -8.16 4.30 -11.62
C ASN A 129 -7.66 5.68 -11.15
N LEU A 130 -6.42 6.05 -11.46
CA LEU A 130 -5.91 7.38 -11.21
C LEU A 130 -6.73 8.43 -11.98
N SER A 131 -7.27 9.40 -11.25
CA SER A 131 -8.09 10.50 -11.81
C SER A 131 -7.39 11.87 -11.76
N GLY A 132 -6.14 11.90 -11.29
CA GLY A 132 -5.33 13.11 -11.26
C GLY A 132 -5.12 13.69 -12.67
N GLN A 133 -5.19 15.01 -12.79
CA GLN A 133 -4.87 15.70 -14.03
C GLN A 133 -3.36 15.88 -14.13
N TRP A 134 -2.78 15.38 -15.23
CA TRP A 134 -1.54 15.94 -15.74
C TRP A 134 -1.91 17.11 -16.65
N GLY A 135 -1.10 18.17 -16.64
CA GLY A 135 -1.25 19.28 -17.59
C GLY A 135 -1.19 18.80 -19.03
#